data_AF-A0A380EKX2-F1
#
_entry.id   AF-A0A380EKX2-F1
#
_cell.length_a   1.000
_cell.length_b   1.000
_cell.length_c   1.000
_cell.angle_alpha   90.00
_cell.angle_beta   90.00
_cell.angle_gamma   90.00
#
_symmetry.space_group_name_H-M   'P 1'
#
loop_
_entity.id
_entity.type
_entity.pdbx_description
1 polymer ?
#
loop_
_entity_poly.entity_id
_entity_poly.type
_entity_poly.pdbx_seq_one_letter_code
_entity_poly.pdbx_strand_id
1 'polypeptide(L)' 'MKIICGILQQDSGEIKLDNRPMTRNDLHKVGSLIETPATYNHLSAQDNLKIVCLNESVDFSEINSVLS' A
#
# COMPACT_ATOMS: atom_id res chain seq x y z
N MET A 1 -1.00 -9.13 -9.80
CA MET A 1 -0.93 -7.72 -9.32
C MET A 1 0.44 -7.28 -8.80
N LYS A 2 1.31 -8.16 -8.28
CA LYS A 2 2.59 -7.78 -7.65
C LYS A 2 3.52 -6.89 -8.50
N ILE A 3 3.58 -7.11 -9.82
CA ILE A 3 4.40 -6.28 -10.72
C ILE A 3 3.78 -4.88 -10.92
N ILE A 4 2.45 -4.81 -11.11
CA ILE A 4 1.71 -3.54 -11.27
C ILE A 4 1.82 -2.68 -10.01
N CYS A 5 1.85 -3.32 -8.83
CA CYS A 5 2.03 -2.65 -7.55
C CYS A 5 3.52 -2.32 -7.25
N GLY A 6 4.45 -2.62 -8.16
CA GLY A 6 5.88 -2.34 -8.00
C GLY A 6 6.62 -3.24 -7.00
N ILE A 7 6.00 -4.33 -6.53
CA ILE A 7 6.60 -5.29 -5.59
C ILE A 7 7.61 -6.20 -6.29
N LEU A 8 7.36 -6.52 -7.58
CA LEU A 8 8.25 -7.33 -8.41
C LEU A 8 8.59 -6.59 -9.70
N GLN A 9 9.80 -6.80 -10.21
CA GLN A 9 10.17 -6.35 -11.55
C GLN A 9 9.69 -7.35 -12.60
N GLN A 10 9.38 -6.86 -13.79
CA GLN A 10 9.08 -7.70 -14.95
C GLN A 10 10.40 -8.19 -15.57
N ASP A 11 10.47 -9.47 -15.91
CA ASP A 11 11.64 -10.03 -16.60
C ASP A 11 11.63 -9.67 -18.10
N SER A 12 10.44 -9.42 -18.67
CA SER A 12 10.25 -9.00 -20.06
C SER A 12 8.88 -8.34 -20.27
N GLY A 13 8.72 -7.63 -21.38
CA GLY A 13 7.49 -6.91 -21.74
C GLY A 13 7.44 -5.47 -21.22
N GLU A 14 6.31 -4.80 -21.44
CA GLU A 14 6.04 -3.44 -20.95
C GLU A 14 4.64 -3.33 -20.34
N ILE A 15 4.53 -2.55 -19.27
CA ILE A 15 3.25 -2.20 -18.66
C ILE A 15 2.89 -0.78 -19.09
N LYS A 16 1.68 -0.61 -19.61
CA LYS A 16 1.13 0.71 -19.95
C LYS A 16 0.00 1.06 -19.00
N LEU A 17 0.09 2.25 -18.39
CA LEU A 17 -0.97 2.88 -17.62
C LEU A 17 -1.35 4.16 -18.35
N ASP A 18 -2.64 4.42 -18.61
CA ASP A 18 -3.09 5.57 -19.40
C ASP A 18 -2.41 5.69 -20.78
N ASN A 19 -2.24 4.56 -21.47
CA ASN A 19 -1.58 4.47 -22.78
C ASN A 19 -0.10 4.91 -22.81
N ARG A 20 0.52 5.14 -21.65
CA ARG A 20 1.95 5.47 -21.51
C ARG A 20 2.69 4.40 -20.70
N PRO A 21 3.99 4.20 -20.91
CA PRO A 21 4.78 3.29 -20.08
C PRO A 21 4.66 3.65 -18.60
N MET A 22 4.40 2.65 -17.76
CA MET A 22 4.27 2.83 -16.33
C MET A 22 5.64 3.15 -15.71
N THR A 23 5.68 4.20 -14.91
CA THR A 23 6.87 4.62 -14.16
C THR A 23 6.68 4.37 -12.68
N ARG A 24 7.77 4.36 -11.91
CA ARG A 24 7.69 4.20 -10.45
C ARG A 24 6.88 5.31 -9.78
N ASN A 25 6.83 6.50 -10.38
CA ASN A 25 6.07 7.63 -9.88
C ASN A 25 4.54 7.41 -9.98
N ASP A 26 4.10 6.52 -10.88
CA ASP A 26 2.68 6.20 -11.03
C ASP A 26 2.12 5.39 -9.87
N LEU A 27 2.98 4.71 -9.11
CA LEU A 27 2.59 3.95 -7.91
C LEU A 27 1.94 4.84 -6.85
N HIS A 28 2.28 6.14 -6.80
CA HIS A 28 1.60 7.09 -5.90
C HIS A 28 0.13 7.31 -6.23
N LYS A 29 -0.30 6.97 -7.45
CA LYS A 29 -1.70 7.06 -7.91
C LYS A 29 -2.39 5.70 -7.94
N VAL A 30 -1.65 4.61 -7.70
CA VAL A 30 -2.16 3.24 -7.74
C VAL A 30 -2.28 2.74 -6.32
N GLY A 31 -3.50 2.79 -5.78
CA GLY A 31 -3.83 2.04 -4.57
C GLY A 31 -3.91 0.54 -4.87
N SER A 32 -3.28 -0.28 -4.04
CA SER A 32 -3.44 -1.73 -4.09
C SER A 32 -4.20 -2.19 -2.87
N LEU A 33 -5.44 -2.64 -3.05
CA LEU A 33 -6.15 -3.41 -2.03
C LEU A 33 -5.58 -4.83 -2.06
N ILE A 34 -4.62 -5.10 -1.18
CA ILE A 34 -4.13 -6.46 -0.98
C ILE A 34 -5.16 -7.15 -0.09
N GLU A 35 -5.83 -8.19 -0.60
CA GLU A 35 -6.98 -8.87 0.04
C GLU A 35 -6.74 -9.31 1.49
N THR A 36 -5.47 -9.45 1.87
CA THR A 36 -5.03 -9.54 3.25
C THR A 36 -4.17 -8.31 3.52
N PRO A 37 -4.46 -7.51 4.57
CA PRO A 37 -3.53 -6.47 4.95
C PRO A 37 -2.17 -7.11 5.22
N ALA A 38 -1.09 -6.35 5.07
CA ALA A 38 0.15 -6.71 5.75
C ALA A 38 -0.04 -6.51 7.27
N THR A 39 -1.07 -7.12 7.87
CA THR A 39 -1.18 -7.17 9.31
C THR A 39 -0.03 -8.04 9.78
N TYR A 40 0.84 -7.44 10.57
CA TYR A 40 1.78 -8.19 11.34
C TYR A 40 0.97 -9.00 12.34
N ASN A 41 0.79 -10.29 12.07
CA ASN A 41 -0.07 -11.17 12.87
C ASN A 41 0.38 -11.30 14.33
N HIS A 42 1.59 -10.86 14.65
CA HIS A 42 2.13 -10.79 16.00
C HIS A 42 1.86 -9.44 16.70
N LEU A 43 1.26 -8.48 16.00
CA LEU A 43 0.94 -7.14 16.52
C LEU A 43 -0.57 -7.02 16.79
N SER A 44 -0.92 -6.19 17.77
CA SER A 44 -2.32 -5.85 18.05
C SER A 44 -2.94 -5.06 16.89
N ALA A 45 -4.27 -4.97 16.84
CA ALA A 45 -4.97 -4.13 15.86
C ALA A 45 -4.53 -2.66 15.96
N GLN A 46 -4.32 -2.16 17.19
CA GLN A 46 -3.82 -0.80 17.43
C GLN A 46 -2.40 -0.59 16.88
N ASP A 47 -1.51 -1.57 17.07
CA ASP A 47 -0.13 -1.47 16.58
C ASP A 47 -0.05 -1.58 15.05
N ASN A 48 -0.90 -2.39 14.43
CA ASN A 48 -1.04 -2.42 12.98
C ASN A 48 -1.52 -1.06 12.43
N LEU A 49 -2.47 -0.40 13.11
CA LEU A 49 -2.94 0.93 12.72
C LEU A 49 -1.88 2.03 12.93
N LYS A 50 -1.02 1.93 13.95
CA LYS A 50 0.13 2.85 14.10
C LYS A 50 1.07 2.80 12.90
N ILE A 51 1.31 1.61 12.34
CA ILE A 51 2.16 1.45 11.14
C ILE A 51 1.52 2.14 9.94
N VAL A 52 0.20 2.04 9.79
CA VAL A 52 -0.55 2.77 8.75
C VAL A 52 -0.44 4.29 8.95
N CYS A 53 -0.67 4.79 10.17
CA CYS A 53 -0.51 6.20 10.49
C CYS A 53 0.91 6.72 10.21
N LEU A 54 1.95 5.94 10.53
CA LEU A 54 3.34 6.28 10.22
C LEU A 54 3.60 6.35 8.72
N ASN A 55 3.09 5.39 7.94
CA ASN A 55 3.27 5.37 6.49
C ASN A 55 2.55 6.53 5.79
N GLU A 56 1.34 6.85 6.24
CA GLU A 56 0.49 7.90 5.64
C GLU A 56 0.72 9.28 6.26
N SER A 57 1.62 9.41 7.25
CA SER A 57 1.87 10.64 8.01
C SER A 57 0.59 11.23 8.65
N VAL A 58 -0.27 10.36 9.17
CA VAL A 58 -1.53 10.71 9.86
C VAL A 58 -1.33 10.61 11.37
N ASP A 59 -2.04 11.43 12.14
CA ASP A 59 -1.96 11.42 13.60
C ASP A 59 -2.49 10.10 14.21
N PHE A 60 -1.91 9.67 15.32
CA PHE A 60 -2.37 8.48 16.05
C PHE A 60 -3.71 8.67 16.74
N SER A 61 -4.19 9.91 16.90
CA SER A 61 -5.53 10.21 17.41
C SER A 61 -6.62 9.55 16.58
N GLU A 62 -6.41 9.43 15.26
CA GLU A 62 -7.35 8.84 14.31
C GLU A 62 -7.57 7.33 14.55
N ILE A 63 -6.61 6.65 15.19
CA ILE A 63 -6.72 5.22 15.51
C ILE A 63 -7.92 4.95 16.42
N ASN A 64 -8.18 5.83 17.38
CA ASN A 64 -9.31 5.68 18.30
C ASN A 64 -10.65 5.86 17.58
N SER A 65 -10.71 6.69 16.52
CA SER A 65 -11.92 6.88 15.72
C SER A 65 -12.22 5.70 14.79
N VAL A 66 -11.20 4.91 14.44
CA VAL A 66 -11.35 3.73 13.56
C VAL A 66 -11.68 2.47 14.36
N LEU A 67 -11.25 2.40 15.61
CA LEU A 67 -11.51 1.26 16.51
C LEU A 67 -12.78 1.40 17.38
N SER A 68 -13.42 2.57 17.38
CA SER A 68 -14.71 2.83 18.04
C SER A 68 -15.89 2.31 17.24
#